data_AF-A0A6I1JT80-F1
#
_entry.id   AF-A0A6I1JT80-F1
#
_cell.length_a   1.000
_cell.length_b   1.000
_cell.length_c   1.000
_cell.angle_alpha   90.00
_cell.angle_beta   90.00
_cell.angle_gamma   90.00
#
_symmetry.space_group_name_H-M   'P 1'
#
loop_
_entity.id
_entity.type
_entity.pdbx_description
1 polymer ?
#
loop_
_entity_poly.entity_id
_entity_poly.type
_entity_poly.pdbx_seq_one_letter_code
_entity_poly.pdbx_strand_id
1 'polypeptide(L)'
;MSHESVPSVVEPTVAFGARLASSPAFKELFRDGMGLVEETAAYLDGPGRVESRTLERGPALAYATESMRLTTRLMQLASWLLLQRAVN
;
A
#
# COMPACT_ATOMS: atom_id res chain seq x y z
N MET A 1 -5.73 -55.45 27.91
CA MET A 1 -5.95 -54.74 26.64
C MET A 1 -5.92 -53.26 26.96
N SER A 2 -4.74 -52.66 26.85
CA SER A 2 -4.49 -51.26 27.21
C SER A 2 -4.83 -50.41 25.99
N HIS A 3 -5.89 -49.61 26.09
CA HIS A 3 -6.17 -48.57 25.11
C HIS A 3 -5.22 -47.40 25.39
N GLU A 4 -4.18 -47.27 24.56
CA GLU A 4 -3.30 -46.11 24.55
C GLU A 4 -4.01 -44.98 23.78
N SER A 5 -4.41 -43.95 24.52
CA SER A 5 -5.05 -42.74 24.00
C SER A 5 -4.02 -41.91 23.24
N VAL A 6 -3.99 -42.03 21.91
CA VAL A 6 -3.16 -41.18 21.05
C VAL A 6 -3.59 -39.71 21.24
N PRO A 7 -2.68 -38.78 21.59
CA PRO A 7 -3.01 -37.37 21.67
C PRO A 7 -3.29 -36.84 20.26
N SER A 8 -4.51 -36.35 20.04
CA SER A 8 -4.86 -35.56 18.86
C SER A 8 -4.03 -34.28 18.88
N VAL A 9 -2.92 -34.27 18.13
CA VAL A 9 -2.17 -33.06 17.82
C VAL A 9 -3.04 -32.27 16.87
N VAL A 10 -3.84 -31.36 17.42
CA VAL A 10 -4.54 -30.34 16.64
C VAL A 10 -3.45 -29.43 16.10
N GLU A 11 -3.07 -29.61 14.85
CA GLU A 11 -2.21 -28.63 14.17
C GLU A 11 -2.90 -27.26 14.27
N PRO A 12 -2.21 -26.23 14.77
CA PRO A 12 -2.81 -24.90 14.87
C PRO A 12 -3.16 -24.42 13.47
N THR A 13 -4.36 -23.84 13.32
CA THR A 13 -4.81 -23.25 12.06
C THR A 13 -3.81 -22.19 11.59
N VAL A 14 -3.31 -22.34 10.36
CA VAL A 14 -2.34 -21.40 9.79
C VAL A 14 -3.02 -20.05 9.54
N ALA A 15 -2.63 -19.03 10.31
CA ALA A 15 -3.09 -17.65 10.13
C ALA A 15 -2.38 -16.99 8.94
N PHE A 16 -2.85 -17.27 7.72
CA PHE A 16 -2.27 -16.78 6.47
C PHE A 16 -2.13 -15.25 6.42
N GLY A 17 -3.08 -14.50 6.99
CA GLY A 17 -3.02 -13.03 7.04
C GLY A 17 -1.81 -12.50 7.85
N ALA A 18 -1.65 -12.97 9.09
CA ALA A 18 -0.53 -12.60 9.95
C ALA A 18 0.82 -13.04 9.35
N ARG A 19 0.86 -14.20 8.69
CA ARG A 19 2.08 -14.72 8.04
C ARG A 19 2.46 -13.95 6.77
N LEU A 20 1.49 -13.57 5.95
CA LEU A 20 1.72 -12.78 4.74
C LEU A 20 2.18 -11.36 5.08
N ALA A 21 1.67 -10.78 6.15
CA ALA A 21 1.95 -9.39 6.47
C ALA A 21 3.16 -9.19 7.40
N SER A 22 3.62 -10.26 8.08
CA SER A 22 4.97 -10.34 8.62
C SER A 22 6.03 -10.71 7.57
N SER A 23 5.62 -11.01 6.33
CA SER A 23 6.55 -11.46 5.29
C SER A 23 7.50 -10.33 4.84
N PRO A 24 8.73 -10.69 4.40
CA PRO A 24 9.65 -9.74 3.78
C PRO A 24 9.03 -9.02 2.57
N ALA A 25 8.23 -9.73 1.77
CA ALA A 25 7.56 -9.16 0.59
C ALA A 25 6.59 -8.04 0.95
N PHE A 26 5.84 -8.16 2.07
CA PHE A 26 4.97 -7.08 2.52
C PHE A 26 5.76 -5.85 2.98
N LYS A 27 6.90 -6.04 3.65
CA LYS A 27 7.76 -4.92 4.09
C LYS A 27 8.32 -4.13 2.91
N GLU A 28 8.74 -4.82 1.85
CA GLU A 28 9.19 -4.18 0.60
C GLU A 28 8.04 -3.43 -0.06
N LEU A 29 6.88 -4.08 -0.24
CA LEU A 29 5.69 -3.44 -0.81
C LEU A 29 5.25 -2.20 -0.01
N PHE A 30 5.29 -2.27 1.32
CA PHE A 30 4.95 -1.14 2.19
C PHE A 30 5.92 0.03 1.98
N ARG A 31 7.23 -0.24 1.98
CA ARG A 31 8.26 0.78 1.74
C ARG A 31 8.07 1.43 0.38
N ASP A 32 7.90 0.63 -0.66
CA ASP A 32 7.78 1.13 -2.03
C ASP A 32 6.48 1.92 -2.20
N GLY A 33 5.38 1.47 -1.59
CA GLY A 33 4.10 2.19 -1.56
C GLY A 33 4.21 3.56 -0.86
N MET A 34 4.88 3.64 0.28
CA MET A 34 5.11 4.91 0.96
C MET A 34 6.07 5.83 0.18
N GLY A 35 7.08 5.25 -0.47
CA GLY A 35 7.99 5.99 -1.35
C GLY A 35 7.27 6.64 -2.54
N LEU A 36 6.35 5.92 -3.19
CA LEU A 36 5.53 6.48 -4.27
C LEU A 36 4.63 7.64 -3.80
N VAL A 37 4.09 7.55 -2.58
CA VAL A 37 3.30 8.64 -1.98
C VAL A 37 4.17 9.88 -1.77
N GLU A 38 5.37 9.70 -1.21
CA GLU A 38 6.32 10.78 -0.93
C GLU A 38 6.84 11.43 -2.22
N GLU A 39 7.26 10.64 -3.20
CA GLU A 39 7.71 11.13 -4.51
C GLU A 39 6.61 11.93 -5.23
N THR A 40 5.38 11.41 -5.21
CA THR A 40 4.24 12.11 -5.82
C THR A 40 3.96 13.43 -5.10
N ALA A 41 3.98 13.45 -3.77
CA ALA A 41 3.79 14.68 -3.00
C ALA A 41 4.89 15.70 -3.32
N ALA A 42 6.16 15.28 -3.31
CA ALA A 42 7.30 16.13 -3.63
C ALA A 42 7.20 16.73 -5.05
N TYR A 43 6.79 15.92 -6.04
CA TYR A 43 6.59 16.42 -7.40
C TYR A 43 5.42 17.40 -7.49
N LEU A 44 4.24 17.04 -6.98
CA LEU A 44 3.04 17.87 -7.07
C LEU A 44 3.20 19.20 -6.31
N ASP A 45 3.89 19.19 -5.17
CA ASP A 45 4.18 20.40 -4.41
C ASP A 45 5.34 21.22 -4.96
N GLY A 46 6.23 20.63 -5.74
CA GLY A 46 7.39 21.31 -6.32
C GLY A 46 7.29 21.44 -7.85
N PRO A 47 8.11 20.69 -8.62
CA PRO A 47 8.21 20.83 -10.08
C PRO A 47 6.86 20.78 -10.82
N GLY A 48 5.96 19.88 -10.44
CA GLY A 48 4.66 19.70 -11.09
C GLY A 48 3.77 20.95 -11.03
N ARG A 49 3.88 21.75 -9.96
CA ARG A 49 3.21 23.06 -9.86
C ARG A 49 3.76 24.08 -10.86
N VAL A 50 5.06 24.03 -11.17
CA VAL A 50 5.69 24.93 -12.14
C VAL A 50 5.37 24.46 -13.55
N GLU A 51 5.56 23.18 -13.83
CA GLU A 51 5.32 22.56 -15.14
C GLU A 51 3.86 22.74 -15.57
N SER A 52 2.90 22.47 -14.68
CA SER A 52 1.46 22.64 -14.98
C SER A 52 1.06 24.09 -15.32
N ARG A 53 1.76 25.09 -14.79
CA ARG A 53 1.51 26.51 -15.11
C ARG A 53 1.99 26.92 -16.49
N THR A 54 2.92 26.17 -17.07
CA THR A 54 3.43 26.42 -18.43
C THR A 54 2.57 25.79 -19.52
N LEU A 55 1.63 24.91 -19.14
CA LEU A 55 0.73 24.23 -20.05
C LEU A 55 -0.38 25.17 -20.55
N GLU A 56 -0.80 24.94 -21.79
CA GLU A 56 -2.03 25.52 -22.32
C GLU A 56 -3.28 24.95 -21.59
N ARG A 57 -4.42 25.65 -21.72
CA ARG A 57 -5.64 25.36 -20.94
C ARG A 57 -6.10 23.90 -20.99
N GLY A 58 -6.04 23.26 -22.17
CA GLY A 58 -6.46 21.86 -22.33
C GLY A 58 -5.59 20.88 -21.54
N PRO A 59 -4.27 20.81 -21.83
CA PRO A 59 -3.34 19.97 -21.07
C PRO A 59 -3.28 20.30 -19.57
N ALA A 60 -3.43 21.58 -19.18
CA ALA A 60 -3.47 21.98 -17.77
C ALA A 60 -4.68 21.37 -17.03
N LEU A 61 -5.86 21.32 -17.68
CA LEU A 61 -7.05 20.67 -17.12
C LEU A 61 -6.84 19.17 -16.98
N ALA A 62 -6.28 18.51 -18.01
CA ALA A 62 -5.98 17.09 -17.96
C ALA A 62 -4.98 16.76 -16.84
N TYR A 63 -3.92 17.54 -16.69
CA TYR A 63 -2.95 17.41 -15.61
C TYR A 63 -3.62 17.49 -14.24
N ALA A 64 -4.52 18.47 -14.03
CA ALA A 64 -5.23 18.63 -12.78
C ALA A 64 -6.11 17.40 -12.48
N THR A 65 -6.88 16.92 -13.46
CA THR A 65 -7.74 15.74 -13.33
C THR A 65 -6.93 14.48 -13.00
N GLU A 66 -5.86 14.22 -13.74
CA GLU A 66 -5.04 13.02 -13.54
C GLU A 66 -4.24 13.07 -12.23
N SER A 67 -3.76 14.25 -11.83
CA SER A 67 -3.08 14.42 -10.54
C SER A 67 -3.99 14.10 -9.36
N MET A 68 -5.24 14.57 -9.40
CA MET A 68 -6.24 14.22 -8.37
C MET A 68 -6.61 12.73 -8.39
N ARG A 69 -6.70 12.13 -9.58
CA ARG A 69 -6.97 10.69 -9.74
C ARG A 69 -5.82 9.87 -9.15
N LEU A 70 -4.58 10.27 -9.41
CA LEU A 70 -3.37 9.66 -8.89
C LEU A 70 -3.32 9.74 -7.37
N THR A 71 -3.49 10.93 -6.79
CA THR A 71 -3.43 11.12 -5.33
C THR A 71 -4.52 10.32 -4.60
N THR A 72 -5.73 10.25 -5.18
CA THR A 72 -6.82 9.44 -4.61
C THR A 72 -6.45 7.95 -4.60
N ARG A 73 -5.91 7.43 -5.71
CA ARG A 73 -5.46 6.02 -5.79
C ARG A 73 -4.33 5.72 -4.81
N LEU A 74 -3.35 6.62 -4.70
CA LEU A 74 -2.24 6.49 -3.76
C LEU A 74 -2.71 6.51 -2.31
N MET A 75 -3.68 7.37 -1.96
CA MET A 75 -4.25 7.40 -0.62
C MET A 75 -5.00 6.10 -0.28
N GLN A 76 -5.74 5.54 -1.25
CA GLN A 76 -6.41 4.24 -1.08
C GLN A 76 -5.40 3.11 -0.85
N LEU A 77 -4.32 3.08 -1.62
CA LEU A 77 -3.23 2.11 -1.45
C LEU A 77 -2.54 2.28 -0.09
N ALA A 78 -2.20 3.52 0.29
CA ALA A 78 -1.55 3.82 1.55
C ALA A 78 -2.44 3.42 2.74
N SER A 79 -3.74 3.70 2.69
CA SER A 79 -4.71 3.28 3.70
C SER A 79 -4.73 1.76 3.87
N TRP A 80 -4.77 1.01 2.75
CA TRP A 80 -4.71 -0.46 2.80
C TRP A 80 -3.39 -0.98 3.39
N LEU A 81 -2.25 -0.41 2.99
CA LEU A 81 -0.93 -0.77 3.51
C LEU A 81 -0.79 -0.49 5.01
N LEU A 82 -1.29 0.66 5.48
CA LEU A 82 -1.29 1.04 6.88
C LEU A 82 -2.19 0.11 7.72
N LEU A 83 -3.40 -0.19 7.23
CA LEU A 83 -4.29 -1.13 7.88
C LEU A 83 -3.60 -2.48 8.02
N GLN A 84 -3.06 -3.02 6.93
CA GLN A 84 -2.39 -4.32 6.94
C GLN A 84 -1.18 -4.35 7.88
N ARG A 85 -0.45 -3.24 8.04
CA ARG A 85 0.64 -3.11 9.03
C ARG A 85 0.12 -3.11 10.47
N ALA A 86 -1.02 -2.49 10.74
CA ALA A 86 -1.59 -2.36 12.08
C ALA A 86 -2.23 -3.66 12.61
N VAL A 87 -2.64 -4.57 11.72
CA VAL A 87 -3.19 -5.89 12.13
C VAL A 87 -2.09 -6.95 12.39
N ASN A 88 -0.80 -6.58 12.32
CA ASN A 88 0.34 -7.42 12.73
C ASN A 88 1.09 -6.82 13.91
#